data_AF-A0A2E5C268-F1
#
_entry.id   AF-A0A2E5C268-F1
#
_cell.length_a   1.000
_cell.length_b   1.000
_cell.length_c   1.000
_cell.angle_alpha   90.00
_cell.angle_beta   90.00
_cell.angle_gamma   90.00
#
_symmetry.space_group_name_H-M   'P 1'
#
loop_
_entity.id
_entity.type
_entity.pdbx_description
1 polymer ?
#
loop_
_entity_poly.entity_id
_entity_poly.type
_entity_poly.pdbx_seq_one_letter_code
_entity_poly.pdbx_strand_id
1 'polypeptide(L)'
;MVKDLISPENIYFRPDSGGVILVGTGDFGDEIENMDFLTDNVEIEHIESIGKKMSNRIPSFGDAQLVSSWKGPYDIPPDWNPIVGSVPGYEGIFAAFGFSGHVFKMAPPIGESLAQLVLGIEPRIPIKMYLMTRFKTGNTLNGSYGIGTLG
;
A
#
# COMPACT_ATOMS: atom_id res chain seq x y z
N MET A 1 -10.43 -10.00 -9.34
CA MET A 1 -9.57 -9.92 -8.14
C MET A 1 -10.42 -10.33 -6.95
N VAL A 2 -9.91 -11.19 -6.08
CA VAL A 2 -10.52 -11.54 -4.79
C VAL A 2 -9.71 -10.87 -3.69
N LYS A 3 -10.38 -10.19 -2.75
CA LYS A 3 -9.75 -9.55 -1.59
C LYS A 3 -10.56 -9.94 -0.36
N ASP A 4 -10.02 -10.84 0.45
CA ASP A 4 -10.65 -11.32 1.68
C ASP A 4 -9.69 -11.12 2.86
N LEU A 5 -9.70 -9.89 3.38
CA LEU A 5 -8.88 -9.47 4.52
C LEU A 5 -9.64 -9.53 5.85
N ILE A 6 -10.85 -10.11 5.85
CA ILE A 6 -11.72 -10.20 7.03
C ILE A 6 -11.82 -11.63 7.57
N SER A 7 -11.62 -12.63 6.71
CA SER A 7 -11.49 -14.01 7.14
C SER A 7 -10.16 -14.24 7.86
N PRO A 8 -10.05 -15.31 8.68
CA PRO A 8 -8.79 -15.68 9.31
C PRO A 8 -7.63 -15.92 8.34
N GLU A 9 -7.95 -16.22 7.08
CA GLU A 9 -6.94 -16.45 6.03
C GLU A 9 -6.24 -15.15 5.60
N ASN A 10 -6.93 -14.00 5.68
CA ASN A 10 -6.38 -12.67 5.40
C ASN A 10 -5.59 -12.59 4.08
N ILE A 11 -6.23 -12.94 2.97
CA ILE A 11 -5.58 -13.19 1.67
C ILE A 11 -6.29 -12.47 0.53
N TYR A 12 -5.52 -12.01 -0.45
CA TYR A 12 -6.02 -11.47 -1.70
C TYR A 12 -5.26 -12.06 -2.89
N PHE A 13 -5.94 -12.24 -4.00
CA PHE A 13 -5.33 -12.78 -5.21
C PHE A 13 -6.05 -12.34 -6.48
N ARG A 14 -5.33 -12.40 -7.60
CA ARG A 14 -5.90 -12.19 -8.93
C ARG A 14 -5.20 -13.10 -9.95
N PRO A 15 -5.94 -13.58 -10.98
CA PRO A 15 -5.27 -14.15 -12.14
C PRO A 15 -4.41 -13.08 -12.83
N ASP A 16 -3.37 -13.54 -13.50
CA ASP A 16 -2.51 -12.74 -14.37
C ASP A 16 -2.24 -13.48 -15.68
N SER A 17 -1.54 -12.84 -16.61
CA SER A 17 -1.21 -13.45 -17.90
C SER A 17 -0.34 -14.71 -17.74
N GLY A 18 -0.52 -15.69 -18.63
CA GLY A 18 0.31 -16.90 -18.65
C GLY A 18 -0.15 -17.99 -17.68
N GLY A 19 -1.38 -17.91 -17.16
CA GLY A 19 -1.94 -18.93 -16.27
C GLY A 19 -1.44 -18.85 -14.84
N VAL A 20 -0.81 -17.75 -14.45
CA VAL A 20 -0.32 -17.50 -13.09
C VAL A 20 -1.37 -16.76 -12.27
N ILE A 21 -1.26 -16.89 -10.94
CA ILE A 21 -2.07 -16.15 -9.98
C ILE A 21 -1.12 -15.38 -9.08
N LEU A 22 -1.36 -14.07 -8.97
CA LEU A 22 -0.67 -13.25 -7.98
C LEU A 22 -1.42 -13.36 -6.66
N VAL A 23 -0.70 -13.64 -5.59
CA VAL A 23 -1.26 -13.85 -4.25
C VAL A 23 -0.48 -12.98 -3.27
N GLY A 24 -1.20 -12.30 -2.38
CA GLY A 24 -0.62 -11.57 -1.26
C GLY A 24 -1.47 -11.75 -0.01
N THR A 25 -0.88 -11.47 1.14
CA THR A 25 -1.57 -11.51 2.43
C THR A 25 -1.73 -10.11 2.99
N GLY A 26 -2.71 -9.93 3.88
CA GLY A 26 -2.88 -8.69 4.65
C GLY A 26 -2.07 -8.68 5.95
N ASP A 27 -0.98 -9.46 6.03
CA ASP A 27 -0.16 -9.55 7.23
C ASP A 27 0.67 -8.28 7.39
N PHE A 28 0.95 -7.87 8.62
CA PHE A 28 1.88 -6.78 8.90
C PHE A 28 3.30 -7.34 8.91
N GLY A 29 4.20 -6.70 8.16
CA GLY A 29 5.63 -6.97 8.24
C GLY A 29 6.26 -6.32 9.47
N ASP A 30 7.51 -6.67 9.72
CA ASP A 30 8.31 -6.07 10.79
C ASP A 30 8.67 -4.62 10.46
N GLU A 31 8.87 -3.81 11.50
CA GLU A 31 9.44 -2.47 11.34
C GLU A 31 10.87 -2.58 10.79
N ILE A 32 11.18 -1.70 9.84
CA ILE A 32 12.48 -1.67 9.18
C ILE A 32 13.31 -0.57 9.82
N GLU A 33 14.27 -0.95 10.65
CA GLU A 33 15.18 0.00 11.31
C GLU A 33 16.23 0.56 10.34
N ASN A 34 16.66 -0.25 9.35
CA ASN A 34 17.65 0.15 8.37
C ASN A 34 17.32 -0.41 6.98
N MET A 35 17.24 0.50 6.00
CA MET A 35 16.97 0.16 4.60
C MET A 35 18.09 -0.67 3.95
N ASP A 36 19.33 -0.61 4.45
CA ASP A 36 20.47 -1.35 3.91
C ASP A 36 20.34 -2.87 4.11
N PHE A 37 19.49 -3.31 5.05
CA PHE A 37 19.24 -4.72 5.31
C PHE A 37 17.98 -5.25 4.62
N LEU A 38 17.34 -4.45 3.78
CA LEU A 38 16.16 -4.89 3.05
C LEU A 38 16.51 -5.97 2.03
N THR A 39 15.72 -7.03 2.06
CA THR A 39 15.75 -8.09 1.06
C THR A 39 14.37 -8.23 0.44
N ASP A 40 14.32 -8.64 -0.81
CA ASP A 40 13.08 -9.04 -1.49
C ASP A 40 12.77 -10.54 -1.28
N ASN A 41 13.68 -11.29 -0.64
CA ASN A 41 13.49 -12.71 -0.35
C ASN A 41 12.32 -12.95 0.60
N VAL A 42 11.41 -13.82 0.20
CA VAL A 42 10.28 -14.27 1.03
C VAL A 42 10.66 -15.59 1.69
N GLU A 43 10.47 -15.68 3.02
CA GLU A 43 10.75 -16.89 3.78
C GLU A 43 9.90 -18.07 3.26
N ILE A 44 10.51 -19.26 3.19
CA ILE A 44 9.86 -20.44 2.60
C ILE A 44 8.60 -20.84 3.38
N GLU A 45 8.62 -20.68 4.70
CA GLU A 45 7.48 -20.94 5.58
C GLU A 45 6.29 -20.03 5.24
N HIS A 46 6.56 -18.79 4.83
CA HIS A 46 5.52 -17.85 4.40
C HIS A 46 4.93 -18.26 3.05
N ILE A 47 5.76 -18.71 2.10
CA ILE A 47 5.32 -19.22 0.80
C ILE A 47 4.44 -20.47 0.99
N GLU A 48 4.87 -21.41 1.83
CA GLU A 48 4.09 -22.62 2.15
C GLU A 48 2.76 -22.28 2.82
N SER A 49 2.76 -21.30 3.74
CA SER A 49 1.54 -20.79 4.36
C SER A 49 0.56 -20.30 3.29
N ILE A 50 1.00 -19.42 2.38
CA ILE A 50 0.18 -18.93 1.26
C ILE A 50 -0.39 -20.09 0.43
N GLY A 51 0.42 -21.09 0.09
CA GLY A 51 -0.02 -22.27 -0.64
C GLY A 51 -1.16 -23.02 0.06
N LYS A 52 -1.05 -23.23 1.38
CA LYS A 52 -2.11 -23.84 2.21
C LYS A 52 -3.39 -23.01 2.20
N LYS A 53 -3.29 -21.70 2.45
CA LYS A 53 -4.43 -20.76 2.45
C LYS A 53 -5.15 -20.76 1.09
N MET A 54 -4.40 -20.77 0.01
CA MET A 54 -4.94 -20.84 -1.35
C MET A 54 -5.61 -22.18 -1.65
N SER A 55 -5.02 -23.29 -1.19
CA SER A 55 -5.57 -24.64 -1.41
C SER A 55 -6.89 -24.86 -0.66
N ASN A 56 -7.08 -24.21 0.49
CA ASN A 56 -8.36 -24.18 1.21
C ASN A 56 -9.48 -23.50 0.40
N ARG A 57 -9.14 -22.55 -0.47
CA ARG A 57 -10.10 -21.80 -1.30
C ARG A 57 -10.26 -22.35 -2.71
N ILE A 58 -9.17 -22.82 -3.30
CA ILE A 58 -9.08 -23.34 -4.65
C ILE A 58 -8.35 -24.68 -4.54
N PRO A 59 -9.06 -25.80 -4.37
CA PRO A 59 -8.43 -27.11 -4.15
C PRO A 59 -7.42 -27.51 -5.21
N SER A 60 -7.64 -27.14 -6.48
CA SER A 60 -6.68 -27.39 -7.58
C SER A 60 -5.40 -26.58 -7.49
N PHE A 61 -5.31 -25.61 -6.58
CA PHE A 61 -4.08 -24.85 -6.31
C PHE A 61 -3.03 -25.69 -5.56
N GLY A 62 -3.41 -26.83 -4.99
CA GLY A 62 -2.46 -27.75 -4.33
C GLY A 62 -1.38 -28.28 -5.27
N ASP A 63 -1.63 -28.30 -6.58
CA ASP A 63 -0.67 -28.72 -7.61
C ASP A 63 0.11 -27.54 -8.23
N ALA A 64 -0.11 -26.32 -7.74
CA ALA A 64 0.54 -25.12 -8.27
C ALA A 64 2.04 -25.09 -7.90
N GLN A 65 2.85 -24.56 -8.82
CA GLN A 65 4.27 -24.33 -8.58
C GLN A 65 4.54 -22.85 -8.30
N LEU A 66 5.50 -22.57 -7.42
CA LEU A 66 6.01 -21.22 -7.23
C LEU A 66 6.71 -20.76 -8.50
N VAL A 67 6.21 -19.67 -9.10
CA VAL A 67 6.84 -19.01 -10.24
C VAL A 67 7.88 -18.00 -9.76
N SER A 68 7.51 -17.15 -8.81
CA SER A 68 8.35 -16.11 -8.23
C SER A 68 7.73 -15.61 -6.92
N SER A 69 8.55 -15.11 -6.01
CA SER A 69 8.11 -14.41 -4.80
C SER A 69 8.95 -13.14 -4.61
N TRP A 70 8.36 -12.14 -3.96
CA TRP A 70 9.07 -10.95 -3.53
C TRP A 70 8.35 -10.34 -2.32
N LYS A 71 9.10 -9.58 -1.51
CA LYS A 71 8.56 -8.67 -0.49
C LYS A 71 9.12 -7.26 -0.69
N GLY A 72 8.48 -6.28 -0.09
CA GLY A 72 8.92 -4.89 -0.16
C GLY A 72 8.39 -4.06 1.01
N PRO A 73 9.05 -2.94 1.32
CA PRO A 73 8.67 -2.07 2.42
C PRO A 73 7.39 -1.28 2.11
N TYR A 74 6.67 -0.92 3.18
CA TYR A 74 5.67 0.13 3.13
C TYR A 74 6.13 1.34 3.94
N ASP A 75 5.92 2.52 3.40
CA ASP A 75 6.02 3.77 4.14
C ASP A 75 4.64 4.13 4.72
N ILE A 76 4.53 4.07 6.05
CA ILE A 76 3.24 4.19 6.75
C ILE A 76 3.29 5.41 7.68
N PRO A 77 2.64 6.54 7.32
CA PRO A 77 2.47 7.67 8.21
C PRO A 77 1.60 7.32 9.43
N PRO A 78 1.69 8.10 10.53
CA PRO A 78 0.98 7.78 11.78
C PRO A 78 -0.55 7.63 11.64
N ASP A 79 -1.16 8.31 10.67
CA ASP A 79 -2.60 8.24 10.40
C ASP A 79 -2.95 7.35 9.19
N TRP A 80 -1.99 6.57 8.66
CA TRP A 80 -2.17 5.61 7.55
C TRP A 80 -2.68 6.25 6.26
N ASN A 81 -2.43 7.54 6.08
CA ASN A 81 -2.85 8.29 4.92
C ASN A 81 -1.66 8.95 4.21
N PRO A 82 -1.72 9.13 2.87
CA PRO A 82 -0.68 9.77 2.10
C PRO A 82 -0.24 11.13 2.64
N ILE A 83 1.01 11.46 2.36
CA ILE A 83 1.58 12.78 2.54
C ILE A 83 1.85 13.35 1.16
N VAL A 84 1.09 14.38 0.78
CA VAL A 84 1.14 14.98 -0.55
C VAL A 84 1.06 16.50 -0.48
N GLY A 85 1.97 17.19 -1.16
CA GLY A 85 1.95 18.64 -1.33
C GLY A 85 3.30 19.30 -1.12
N SER A 86 3.29 20.61 -0.87
CA SER A 86 4.50 21.42 -0.64
C SER A 86 5.21 21.04 0.65
N VAL A 87 6.55 21.01 0.63
CA VAL A 87 7.36 20.75 1.81
C VAL A 87 7.58 22.05 2.61
N PRO A 88 7.10 22.14 3.87
CA PRO A 88 7.22 23.37 4.65
C PRO A 88 8.68 23.80 4.85
N GLY A 89 8.98 25.07 4.58
CA GLY A 89 10.32 25.64 4.69
C GLY A 89 11.20 25.50 3.45
N TYR A 90 10.71 24.84 2.39
CA TYR A 90 11.45 24.65 1.14
C TYR A 90 10.60 25.07 -0.06
N GLU A 91 10.85 26.27 -0.58
CA GLU A 91 10.13 26.81 -1.73
C GLU A 91 10.35 25.96 -2.99
N GLY A 92 9.28 25.68 -3.74
CA GLY A 92 9.33 24.89 -4.97
C GLY A 92 9.50 23.38 -4.76
N ILE A 93 9.64 22.89 -3.52
CA ILE A 93 9.75 21.46 -3.23
C ILE A 93 8.39 20.87 -2.89
N PHE A 94 8.04 19.80 -3.60
CA PHE A 94 6.80 19.04 -3.43
C PHE A 94 7.12 17.57 -3.22
N ALA A 95 6.31 16.90 -2.42
CA ALA A 95 6.50 15.48 -2.10
C ALA A 95 5.18 14.71 -2.21
N ALA A 96 5.28 13.42 -2.51
CA ALA A 96 4.20 12.44 -2.50
C ALA A 96 4.74 11.10 -2.00
N PHE A 97 4.43 10.73 -0.76
CA PHE A 97 4.89 9.50 -0.12
C PHE A 97 3.91 9.05 0.97
N GLY A 98 4.19 7.93 1.63
CA GLY A 98 3.44 7.46 2.79
C GLY A 98 2.08 6.87 2.45
N PHE A 99 1.98 6.12 1.36
CA PHE A 99 0.68 5.68 0.84
C PHE A 99 0.12 4.43 1.53
N SER A 100 0.86 3.83 2.45
CA SER A 100 0.39 2.68 3.26
C SER A 100 -0.19 1.54 2.42
N GLY A 101 0.41 1.27 1.25
CA GLY A 101 -0.02 0.23 0.30
C GLY A 101 -1.19 0.57 -0.61
N HIS A 102 -1.68 1.80 -0.60
CA HIS A 102 -2.79 2.24 -1.46
C HIS A 102 -2.36 2.96 -2.74
N VAL A 103 -1.05 3.16 -2.94
CA VAL A 103 -0.52 4.03 -4.00
C VAL A 103 -0.99 3.63 -5.39
N PHE A 104 -1.08 2.32 -5.69
CA PHE A 104 -1.39 1.85 -7.03
C PHE A 104 -2.72 2.40 -7.57
N LYS A 105 -3.77 2.40 -6.74
CA LYS A 105 -5.09 2.93 -7.13
C LYS A 105 -5.18 4.45 -7.03
N MET A 106 -4.34 5.07 -6.20
CA MET A 106 -4.36 6.51 -5.94
C MET A 106 -3.43 7.31 -6.86
N ALA A 107 -2.45 6.67 -7.50
CA ALA A 107 -1.40 7.35 -8.25
C ALA A 107 -1.94 8.27 -9.36
N PRO A 108 -2.92 7.87 -10.20
CA PRO A 108 -3.41 8.76 -11.27
C PRO A 108 -4.02 10.07 -10.75
N PRO A 109 -5.03 10.08 -9.86
CA PRO A 109 -5.61 11.34 -9.37
C PRO A 109 -4.63 12.14 -8.50
N ILE A 110 -3.80 11.48 -7.69
CA ILE A 110 -2.81 12.19 -6.85
C ILE A 110 -1.74 12.87 -7.70
N GLY A 111 -1.25 12.19 -8.74
CA GLY A 111 -0.27 12.75 -9.68
C GLY A 111 -0.83 13.97 -10.43
N GLU A 112 -2.07 13.87 -10.93
CA GLU A 112 -2.77 14.98 -11.58
C GLU A 112 -2.90 16.19 -10.63
N SER A 113 -3.42 15.97 -9.42
CA SER A 113 -3.62 17.04 -8.44
C SER A 113 -2.30 17.66 -7.96
N LEU A 114 -1.26 16.86 -7.77
CA LEU A 114 0.05 17.39 -7.37
C LEU A 114 0.69 18.22 -8.50
N ALA A 115 0.60 17.76 -9.75
CA ALA A 115 1.08 18.53 -10.90
C ALA A 115 0.34 19.88 -11.03
N GLN A 116 -0.98 19.90 -10.78
CA GLN A 116 -1.76 21.13 -10.73
C GLN A 116 -1.24 22.09 -9.64
N LEU A 117 -1.01 21.59 -8.41
CA LEU A 117 -0.42 22.39 -7.34
C LEU A 117 0.96 22.96 -7.70
N VAL A 118 1.82 22.16 -8.33
CA VAL A 118 3.16 22.59 -8.77
C VAL A 118 3.06 23.74 -9.77
N LEU A 119 2.05 23.71 -10.65
CA LEU A 119 1.80 24.76 -11.65
C LEU A 119 1.04 25.98 -11.09
N GLY A 120 0.71 25.99 -9.79
CA GLY A 120 -0.11 27.05 -9.19
C GLY A 120 -1.58 27.02 -9.63
N ILE A 121 -2.05 25.87 -10.13
CA ILE A 121 -3.42 25.64 -10.57
C ILE A 121 -4.18 24.96 -9.43
N GLU A 122 -5.40 25.42 -9.13
CA GLU A 122 -6.25 24.78 -8.14
C GLU A 122 -6.57 23.32 -8.58
N PRO A 123 -6.28 22.31 -7.75
CA PRO A 123 -6.48 20.93 -8.15
C PRO A 123 -7.94 20.56 -8.37
N ARG A 124 -8.21 19.81 -9.44
CA ARG A 124 -9.56 19.28 -9.73
C ARG A 124 -10.09 18.40 -8.61
N ILE A 125 -9.21 17.56 -8.06
CA ILE A 125 -9.47 16.77 -6.85
C ILE A 125 -8.66 17.41 -5.72
N PRO A 126 -9.31 18.01 -4.71
CA PRO A 126 -8.59 18.62 -3.60
C PRO A 126 -7.75 17.59 -2.85
N ILE A 127 -6.47 17.92 -2.61
CA ILE A 127 -5.54 17.05 -1.86
C ILE A 127 -4.98 17.71 -0.59
N LYS A 128 -5.55 18.86 -0.18
CA LYS A 128 -5.11 19.63 1.00
C LYS A 128 -5.13 18.84 2.32
N MET A 129 -5.98 17.82 2.41
CA MET A 129 -6.06 16.94 3.57
C MET A 129 -4.82 16.06 3.73
N TYR A 130 -4.03 15.87 2.67
CA TYR A 130 -2.78 15.10 2.70
C TYR A 130 -1.54 15.96 2.99
N LEU A 131 -1.68 17.24 3.28
CA LEU A 131 -0.54 18.11 3.59
C LEU A 131 0.24 17.60 4.83
N MET A 132 1.57 17.73 4.78
CA MET A 132 2.49 17.41 5.89
C MET A 132 2.13 18.17 7.18
N THR A 133 1.62 19.39 7.04
CA THR A 133 1.27 20.27 8.16
C THR A 133 0.12 19.74 9.00
N ARG A 134 -0.68 18.79 8.49
CA ARG A 134 -1.81 18.21 9.24
C ARG A 134 -1.40 17.59 10.58
N PHE A 135 -0.21 17.01 10.64
CA PHE A 135 0.34 16.41 11.87
C PHE A 135 0.72 17.47 12.92
N LYS A 136 1.08 18.69 12.49
CA LYS A 136 1.36 19.81 13.41
C LYS A 136 0.07 20.44 13.93
N THR A 137 -0.97 20.47 13.11
CA THR A 137 -2.25 21.12 13.46
C THR A 137 -3.26 20.17 14.10
N GLY A 138 -2.93 18.88 14.27
CA GLY A 138 -3.85 17.87 14.80
C GLY A 138 -4.98 17.46 13.85
N ASN A 139 -4.90 17.83 12.56
CA ASN A 139 -5.91 17.51 11.55
C ASN A 139 -5.65 16.14 10.90
N THR A 140 -5.35 15.12 11.71
CA THR A 140 -5.05 13.77 11.21
C THR A 140 -6.29 13.10 10.64
N LEU A 141 -6.09 12.24 9.64
CA LEU A 141 -7.17 11.56 8.94
C LEU A 141 -7.45 10.21 9.60
N ASN A 142 -8.42 10.20 10.52
CA ASN A 142 -8.87 8.98 11.19
C ASN A 142 -10.24 8.56 10.66
N GLY A 143 -10.40 7.27 10.34
CA GLY A 143 -11.69 6.72 9.92
C GLY A 143 -12.63 6.54 11.10
N SER A 144 -13.95 6.52 10.85
CA SER A 144 -14.97 6.29 11.88
C SER A 144 -14.93 4.90 12.52
N TYR A 145 -14.16 3.97 11.92
CA TYR A 145 -14.06 2.56 12.34
C TYR A 145 -12.61 2.14 12.68
N GLY A 146 -11.67 3.08 12.77
CA GLY A 146 -10.26 2.79 13.06
C GLY A 146 -9.30 3.72 12.33
N ILE A 147 -8.00 3.41 12.40
CA ILE A 147 -6.94 4.20 11.76
C ILE A 147 -6.87 3.85 10.27
N GLY A 148 -6.81 4.88 9.41
CA GLY A 148 -6.55 4.74 7.97
C GLY A 148 -7.77 4.75 7.03
N THR A 149 -7.47 4.85 5.73
CA THR A 149 -8.49 4.78 4.66
C THR A 149 -8.86 3.32 4.40
N LEU A 150 -10.12 2.94 4.66
CA LEU A 150 -10.66 1.65 4.21
C LEU A 150 -10.83 1.69 2.69
N GLY A 151 -10.27 0.68 2.03
CA GLY A 151 -10.04 0.70 0.60
C GLY A 151 -10.42 -0.56 -0.13
#